data_AF-A0A1Q8Q2R1-F1
#
_entry.id   AF-A0A1Q8Q2R1-F1
#
_cell.length_a   1.000
_cell.length_b   1.000
_cell.length_c   1.000
_cell.angle_alpha   90.00
_cell.angle_beta   90.00
_cell.angle_gamma   90.00
#
_symmetry.space_group_name_H-M   'P 1'
#
loop_
_entity.id
_entity.type
_entity.pdbx_description
1 polymer ?
#
loop_
_entity_poly.entity_id
_entity_poly.type
_entity_poly.pdbx_seq_one_letter_code
_entity_poly.pdbx_strand_id
1 'polypeptide(L)' 'MKTKARVVTGVKNLHKYFKEIGVDIALTALYRGVKANTIPHRKISPQVFLFNLDEIDAWLAGDESA' A
#
# COMPACT_ATOMS: atom_id res chain seq x y z
N MET A 1 -4.63 -9.91 -22.71
CA MET A 1 -4.16 -10.56 -21.45
C MET A 1 -4.75 -9.78 -20.29
N LYS A 2 -5.57 -10.39 -19.42
CA LYS A 2 -6.07 -9.72 -18.21
C LYS A 2 -4.96 -9.80 -17.16
N THR A 3 -4.11 -8.78 -17.08
CA THR A 3 -3.18 -8.62 -15.96
C THR A 3 -4.01 -8.54 -14.68
N LYS A 4 -3.85 -9.55 -13.82
CA LYS A 4 -4.60 -9.65 -12.56
C LYS A 4 -4.14 -8.49 -11.68
N ALA A 5 -5.00 -7.49 -11.45
CA ALA A 5 -4.67 -6.37 -10.60
C ALA A 5 -4.35 -6.88 -9.19
N ARG A 6 -3.10 -6.72 -8.74
CA ARG A 6 -2.65 -7.10 -7.40
C ARG A 6 -3.13 -6.03 -6.42
N VAL A 7 -4.34 -6.17 -5.91
CA VAL A 7 -4.93 -5.20 -4.98
C VAL A 7 -5.16 -5.80 -3.61
N VAL A 8 -4.91 -5.04 -2.55
CA VAL A 8 -5.22 -5.41 -1.17
C VAL A 8 -6.09 -4.34 -0.52
N THR A 9 -7.06 -4.76 0.26
CA THR A 9 -7.94 -3.84 0.99
C THR A 9 -7.55 -3.78 2.46
N GLY A 10 -7.47 -2.57 2.99
CA GLY A 10 -7.18 -2.31 4.39
C GLY A 10 -5.69 -2.40 4.75
N VAL A 11 -5.32 -1.56 5.71
CA VAL A 11 -3.93 -1.37 6.15
C VAL A 11 -3.33 -2.66 6.73
N LYS A 12 -4.14 -3.51 7.36
CA LYS A 12 -3.68 -4.79 7.92
C LYS A 12 -3.22 -5.78 6.85
N ASN A 13 -3.93 -5.85 5.71
CA ASN A 13 -3.54 -6.74 4.61
C ASN A 13 -2.28 -6.21 3.92
N LEU A 14 -2.15 -4.89 3.78
CA LEU A 14 -0.92 -4.26 3.29
C LEU A 14 0.26 -4.55 4.22
N HIS A 15 0.08 -4.46 5.54
CA HIS A 15 1.13 -4.82 6.51
C HIS A 15 1.56 -6.29 6.41
N LYS A 16 0.60 -7.20 6.19
CA LYS A 16 0.92 -8.61 5.94
C LYS A 16 1.77 -8.76 4.67
N TYR A 17 1.38 -8.08 3.59
CA TYR A 17 2.15 -8.08 2.34
C TYR A 17 3.59 -7.61 2.57
N PHE A 18 3.80 -6.48 3.25
CA PHE A 18 5.14 -5.98 3.57
C PHE A 18 5.99 -7.03 4.31
N LYS A 19 5.41 -7.73 5.30
CA LYS A 19 6.10 -8.83 5.98
C LYS A 19 6.44 -10.00 5.05
N GLU A 20 5.57 -10.33 4.11
CA GLU A 20 5.80 -11.41 3.14
C GLU A 20 6.94 -11.08 2.16
N ILE A 21 7.12 -9.80 1.80
CA ILE A 21 8.23 -9.34 0.95
C ILE A 21 9.48 -8.94 1.73
N GLY A 22 9.51 -9.13 3.05
CA GLY A 22 10.67 -8.84 3.90
C GLY A 22 10.86 -7.36 4.25
N VAL A 23 9.84 -6.53 4.04
CA VAL A 23 9.84 -5.11 4.40
C VAL A 23 9.28 -4.92 5.81
N ASP A 24 10.10 -4.46 6.74
CA ASP A 24 9.68 -4.18 8.11
C ASP A 24 9.15 -2.73 8.23
N ILE A 25 7.85 -2.57 8.10
CA ILE A 25 7.15 -1.30 8.37
C ILE A 25 6.14 -1.52 9.47
N ALA A 26 6.24 -0.73 10.55
CA ALA A 26 5.28 -0.79 11.64
C ALA A 26 3.86 -0.48 11.15
N LEU A 27 2.86 -1.24 11.61
CA LEU A 27 1.45 -1.02 11.29
C LEU A 27 1.02 0.44 11.58
N THR A 28 1.52 1.03 12.66
CA THR A 28 1.28 2.44 13.03
C THR A 28 1.85 3.43 12.01
N ALA A 29 3.02 3.13 11.43
CA ALA A 29 3.60 3.94 10.36
C ALA A 29 2.76 3.87 9.09
N LEU A 30 2.20 2.70 8.75
CA LEU A 30 1.26 2.57 7.63
C LEU A 30 0.01 3.41 7.82
N TYR A 31 -0.62 3.37 9.00
CA TYR A 31 -1.77 4.22 9.30
C TYR A 31 -1.42 5.72 9.21
N ARG A 32 -0.22 6.11 9.66
CA ARG A 32 0.27 7.49 9.52
C ARG A 32 0.47 7.87 8.06
N GLY A 33 1.08 7.01 7.25
CA GLY A 33 1.33 7.28 5.84
C GLY A 33 0.05 7.36 5.00
N VAL A 34 -0.94 6.52 5.31
CA VAL A 34 -2.28 6.62 4.71
C VAL A 34 -2.94 7.94 5.10
N LYS A 35 -2.89 8.33 6.38
CA LYS A 35 -3.44 9.61 6.86
C LYS A 35 -2.73 10.82 6.24
N ALA A 36 -1.42 10.71 6.04
CA ALA A 36 -0.58 11.75 5.45
C ALA A 36 -0.58 11.76 3.91
N ASN A 37 -1.28 10.81 3.26
CA ASN A 37 -1.25 10.59 1.81
C ASN A 37 0.15 10.36 1.23
N THR A 38 1.08 9.83 2.03
CA THR A 38 2.44 9.50 1.56
C THR A 38 2.55 8.08 0.99
N ILE A 39 1.58 7.22 1.32
CA ILE A 39 1.49 5.86 0.77
C ILE A 39 0.42 5.86 -0.32
N PRO A 40 0.70 5.34 -1.53
CA PRO A 40 -0.27 5.28 -2.60
C PRO A 40 -1.45 4.41 -2.19
N HIS A 41 -2.63 5.02 -2.18
CA HIS A 41 -3.86 4.36 -1.77
C HIS A 41 -5.06 4.99 -2.46
N ARG A 42 -6.12 4.19 -2.61
CA ARG A 42 -7.40 4.63 -3.16
C ARG A 42 -8.49 4.43 -2.12
N LYS A 43 -9.17 5.51 -1.74
CA LYS A 43 -10.33 5.44 -0.84
C LYS A 43 -11.55 4.98 -1.63
N ILE A 44 -12.12 3.83 -1.26
CA ILE A 44 -13.34 3.29 -1.89
C ILE A 44 -14.57 3.47 -0.99
N SER A 45 -14.39 3.49 0.32
CA SER A 45 -15.44 3.76 1.32
C SER A 45 -14.87 4.56 2.50
N PRO A 46 -15.70 5.14 3.39
CA PRO A 46 -15.23 5.95 4.52
C PRO A 46 -14.17 5.26 5.40
N GLN A 47 -14.22 3.92 5.49
CA GLN A 47 -13.30 3.10 6.29
C GLN A 47 -12.47 2.11 5.47
N VAL A 48 -12.61 2.09 4.14
CA VAL A 48 -11.97 1.09 3.29
C VAL A 48 -11.02 1.78 2.31
N PHE A 49 -9.74 1.45 2.47
CA PHE A 49 -8.66 1.83 1.58
C PHE A 49 -8.27 0.63 0.73
N LEU A 50 -8.12 0.86 -0.58
CA LEU A 50 -7.60 -0.07 -1.56
C LEU A 50 -6.16 0.31 -1.87
N PHE A 51 -5.26 -0.64 -1.83
CA PHE A 51 -3.85 -0.47 -2.17
C PHE A 51 -3.56 -1.33 -3.38
N ASN A 52 -3.00 -0.70 -4.41
CA ASN A 52 -2.47 -1.42 -5.57
C ASN A 52 -1.03 -1.80 -5.25
N LEU A 53 -0.75 -3.10 -5.19
CA LEU A 53 0.58 -3.60 -4.87
C LEU A 53 1.60 -3.19 -5.93
N ASP A 54 1.19 -2.99 -7.18
CA ASP A 54 2.08 -2.51 -8.25
C ASP A 54 2.58 -1.07 -7.95
N GLU A 55 1.66 -0.19 -7.54
CA GLU A 55 2.00 1.17 -7.11
C GLU A 55 2.80 1.18 -5.81
N ILE A 56 2.53 0.25 -4.90
CA ILE A 56 3.29 0.09 -3.66
C ILE A 56 4.70 -0.41 -3.94
N ASP A 57 4.86 -1.40 -4.83
CA ASP A 57 6.16 -1.92 -5.24
C ASP A 57 6.98 -0.81 -5.93
N ALA A 58 6.36 0.02 -6.77
CA ALA A 58 7.00 1.20 -7.37
C ALA A 58 7.39 2.27 -6.33
N TRP A 59 6.50 2.57 -5.39
CA TRP A 59 6.77 3.49 -4.28
C TRP A 59 7.91 2.99 -3.38
N LEU A 60 7.96 1.68 -3.09
CA LEU A 60 9.05 1.06 -2.33
C LEU A 60 10.38 1.08 -3.08
N ALA A 61 10.35 0.94 -4.40
CA ALA A 61 11.54 0.98 -5.24
C ALA A 61 12.19 2.37 -5.27
N GLY A 62 11.58 3.37 -4.64
CA GLY A 62 12.11 4.73 -4.60
C GLY A 62 11.89 5.47 -5.90
N ASP A 63 10.81 5.18 -6.63
CA ASP A 63 10.33 6.05 -7.70
C ASP A 63 9.72 7.33 -7.07
N GLU A 64 10.59 8.11 -6.43
CA GLU A 64 10.45 9.54 -6.20
C GLU A 64 10.70 10.24 -7.55
N SER A 65 9.89 9.94 -8.57
CA SER A 65 9.83 10.81 -9.74
C SER A 65 8.96 12.02 -9.40
N ALA A 66 9.66 13.06 -8.92
CA ALA A 66 9.31 14.49 -8.87
C ALA A 66 8.68 15.05 -7.58
#